data_AF-A0A4P5R883-F1
#
_entry.id   AF-A0A4P5R883-F1
#
_cell.length_a   1.000
_cell.length_b   1.000
_cell.length_c   1.000
_cell.angle_alpha   90.00
_cell.angle_beta   90.00
_cell.angle_gamma   90.00
#
_symmetry.space_group_name_H-M   'P 1'
#
loop_
_entity.id
_entity.type
_entity.pdbx_description
1 polymer ?
#
loop_
_entity_poly.entity_id
_entity_poly.type
_entity_poly.pdbx_seq_one_letter_code
_entity_poly.pdbx_strand_id
1 'polypeptide(L)'
;MANRARNLGLATLISAALTFSLISPASADEDRTKTKPSAKMDFKNAKEKLKYEIDAYKAAMQARKEAREEINEAFKNAIRKATSDAKIALMSATTAEQKMIIMNSLKNARTAAVAVRDAALAALGSLPSPPAELKKDEKKRN
;
A
#
# COMPACT_ATOMS: atom_id res chain seq x y z
N MET A 1 -10.20 56.07 5.97
CA MET A 1 -11.58 55.69 5.57
C MET A 1 -11.61 54.16 5.56
N ALA A 2 -11.82 53.50 6.71
CA ALA A 2 -13.11 53.05 7.26
C ALA A 2 -13.92 52.28 6.19
N ASN A 3 -14.13 50.96 6.31
CA ASN A 3 -15.09 50.40 7.25
C ASN A 3 -14.80 48.93 7.62
N ARG A 4 -14.78 48.69 8.94
CA ARG A 4 -14.80 47.39 9.62
C ARG A 4 -16.19 47.27 10.25
N ALA A 5 -17.00 46.30 9.86
CA ALA A 5 -18.31 46.01 10.46
C ALA A 5 -18.24 44.62 11.11
N ARG A 6 -17.95 44.54 12.42
CA ARG A 6 -18.91 44.41 13.55
C ARG A 6 -19.41 42.97 13.76
N ASN A 7 -18.65 42.24 14.58
CA ASN A 7 -19.07 41.05 15.31
C ASN A 7 -20.13 41.45 16.37
N LEU A 8 -21.33 40.87 16.33
CA LEU A 8 -22.39 40.85 17.36
C LEU A 8 -23.39 39.76 16.87
N GLY A 9 -23.82 38.76 17.62
CA GLY A 9 -23.62 38.42 19.02
C GLY A 9 -24.07 36.98 19.31
N LEU A 10 -23.61 36.46 20.45
CA LEU A 10 -24.09 35.23 21.06
C LEU A 10 -25.59 35.35 21.39
N ALA A 11 -26.36 34.32 21.04
CA ALA A 11 -27.66 34.06 21.67
C ALA A 11 -27.82 32.54 21.87
N THR A 12 -27.29 32.06 22.98
CA THR A 12 -27.65 30.79 23.61
C THR A 12 -29.05 30.94 24.23
N LEU A 13 -30.04 30.18 23.76
CA LEU A 13 -31.20 29.83 24.58
C LEU A 13 -31.55 28.36 24.34
N ILE A 14 -31.14 27.56 25.32
CA ILE A 14 -31.52 26.18 25.57
C ILE A 14 -33.00 26.19 25.97
N SER A 15 -33.86 25.54 25.20
CA SER A 15 -35.25 25.29 25.61
C SER A 15 -35.47 23.78 25.65
N ALA A 16 -35.22 23.20 26.82
CA ALA A 16 -35.65 21.86 27.17
C ALA A 16 -37.15 21.91 27.49
N ALA A 17 -37.97 21.30 26.63
CA ALA A 17 -39.37 21.03 26.92
C ALA A 17 -39.64 19.55 26.67
N LEU A 18 -39.68 18.82 27.79
CA LEU A 18 -40.26 17.48 27.93
C LEU A 18 -41.74 17.54 27.54
N THR A 19 -42.13 16.90 26.45
CA THR A 19 -43.52 16.43 26.26
C THR A 19 -43.50 14.98 25.82
N PHE A 20 -43.75 14.12 26.79
CA PHE A 20 -43.91 12.68 26.67
C PHE A 20 -45.35 12.36 26.21
N SER A 21 -45.44 11.54 25.16
CA SER A 21 -46.50 10.57 24.89
C SER A 21 -47.93 11.06 24.55
N LEU A 22 -48.27 11.02 23.26
CA LEU A 22 -49.58 10.59 22.76
C LEU A 22 -49.41 9.78 21.46
N ILE A 23 -49.46 8.46 21.67
CA ILE A 23 -49.88 7.35 20.79
C ILE A 23 -50.31 7.74 19.36
N SER A 24 -49.58 7.22 18.36
CA SER A 24 -50.08 6.93 17.01
C SER A 24 -49.86 5.44 16.72
N PRO A 25 -50.80 4.77 16.02
CA PRO A 25 -50.94 3.32 16.02
C PRO A 25 -49.84 2.65 15.21
N ALA A 26 -49.46 1.47 15.68
CA ALA A 26 -48.70 0.48 14.94
C ALA A 26 -49.40 0.16 13.62
N SER A 27 -48.82 0.61 12.50
CA SER A 27 -49.03 -0.02 11.21
C SER A 27 -48.22 -1.32 11.19
N ALA A 28 -48.84 -2.38 11.72
CA ALA A 28 -48.49 -3.72 11.32
C ALA A 28 -49.05 -3.92 9.91
N ASP A 29 -48.23 -3.64 8.89
CA ASP A 29 -48.46 -4.20 7.57
C ASP A 29 -47.58 -5.44 7.44
N GLU A 30 -48.25 -6.58 7.45
CA GLU A 30 -47.67 -7.86 7.07
C GLU A 30 -47.27 -7.76 5.60
N ASP A 31 -45.99 -7.86 5.27
CA ASP A 31 -45.65 -8.76 4.18
C ASP A 31 -44.27 -9.39 4.35
N ARG A 32 -44.32 -10.72 4.45
CA ARG A 32 -43.22 -11.66 4.57
C ARG A 32 -42.53 -11.86 3.22
N THR A 33 -42.11 -10.78 2.56
CA THR A 33 -41.46 -10.85 1.24
C THR A 33 -40.06 -10.27 1.20
N LYS A 34 -39.39 -10.11 2.36
CA LYS A 34 -37.93 -10.22 2.38
C LYS A 34 -37.59 -11.68 2.05
N THR A 35 -37.60 -12.01 0.75
CA THR A 35 -36.88 -13.14 0.19
C THR A 35 -35.52 -13.09 0.86
N LYS A 36 -35.32 -14.01 1.81
CA LYS A 36 -34.06 -14.19 2.53
C LYS A 36 -33.02 -14.30 1.41
N PRO A 37 -32.19 -13.28 1.13
CA PRO A 37 -31.16 -13.44 0.13
C PRO A 37 -30.33 -14.58 0.66
N SER A 38 -30.28 -15.61 -0.17
CA SER A 38 -29.75 -16.90 0.15
C SER A 38 -28.39 -16.71 0.81
N ALA A 39 -28.31 -16.86 2.14
CA ALA A 39 -27.04 -16.82 2.87
C ALA A 39 -26.04 -17.83 2.27
N LYS A 40 -26.55 -18.86 1.57
CA LYS A 40 -25.76 -19.80 0.77
C LYS A 40 -25.23 -19.19 -0.54
N MET A 41 -25.99 -18.34 -1.23
CA MET A 41 -25.58 -17.60 -2.42
C MET A 41 -24.56 -16.52 -2.07
N ASP A 42 -24.77 -15.77 -0.98
CA ASP A 42 -23.80 -14.77 -0.50
C ASP A 42 -22.50 -15.44 -0.05
N PHE A 43 -22.58 -16.59 0.62
CA PHE A 43 -21.40 -17.39 0.98
C PHE A 43 -20.66 -17.97 -0.24
N LYS A 44 -21.39 -18.40 -1.27
CA LYS A 44 -20.79 -18.89 -2.52
C LYS A 44 -20.06 -17.77 -3.25
N ASN A 45 -20.69 -16.59 -3.37
CA ASN A 45 -20.10 -15.41 -3.97
C ASN A 45 -18.89 -14.91 -3.18
N ALA A 46 -18.97 -14.92 -1.84
CA ALA A 46 -17.85 -14.57 -0.98
C ALA A 46 -16.68 -15.57 -1.11
N LYS A 47 -16.97 -16.86 -1.28
CA LYS A 47 -15.94 -17.89 -1.50
C LYS A 47 -15.24 -17.74 -2.86
N GLU A 48 -15.99 -17.42 -3.91
CA GLU A 48 -15.43 -17.15 -5.24
C GLU A 48 -14.58 -15.87 -5.24
N LYS A 49 -15.04 -14.82 -4.56
CA LYS A 49 -14.27 -13.58 -4.34
C LYS A 49 -12.97 -13.85 -3.56
N LEU A 50 -13.04 -14.65 -2.49
CA LEU A 50 -11.86 -15.04 -1.71
C LEU A 50 -10.84 -15.83 -2.55
N LYS A 51 -11.30 -16.77 -3.39
CA LYS A 51 -10.41 -17.51 -4.30
C LYS A 51 -9.70 -16.57 -5.27
N TYR A 52 -10.45 -15.66 -5.88
CA TYR A 52 -9.89 -14.66 -6.78
C TYR A 52 -8.85 -13.77 -6.06
N GLU A 53 -9.16 -13.31 -4.85
CA GLU A 53 -8.23 -12.51 -4.05
C GLU A 53 -6.96 -13.29 -3.65
N ILE A 54 -7.07 -14.59 -3.36
CA ILE A 54 -5.92 -15.46 -3.09
C ILE A 54 -5.04 -15.61 -4.35
N ASP A 55 -5.64 -15.82 -5.51
CA ASP A 55 -4.88 -15.97 -6.76
C ASP A 55 -4.23 -14.65 -7.17
N ALA A 56 -4.94 -13.52 -7.00
CA ALA A 56 -4.37 -12.18 -7.17
C ALA A 56 -3.21 -11.92 -6.20
N TYR A 57 -3.32 -12.36 -4.94
CA TYR A 57 -2.25 -12.26 -3.95
C TYR A 57 -1.01 -13.07 -4.37
N LYS A 58 -1.20 -14.32 -4.82
CA LYS A 58 -0.08 -15.14 -5.32
C LYS A 58 0.60 -14.51 -6.53
N ALA A 59 -0.17 -13.99 -7.47
CA ALA A 59 0.35 -13.29 -8.64
C ALA A 59 1.16 -12.05 -8.23
N ALA A 60 0.64 -11.24 -7.30
CA ALA A 60 1.34 -10.07 -6.77
C ALA A 60 2.64 -10.45 -6.03
N MET A 61 2.65 -11.54 -5.28
CA MET A 61 3.85 -12.06 -4.61
C MET A 61 4.91 -12.53 -5.61
N GLN A 62 4.50 -13.23 -6.67
CA GLN A 62 5.40 -13.70 -7.71
C GLN A 62 5.99 -12.52 -8.50
N ALA A 63 5.16 -11.56 -8.92
CA ALA A 63 5.61 -10.35 -9.61
C ALA A 63 6.62 -9.55 -8.75
N ARG A 64 6.38 -9.46 -7.43
CA ARG A 64 7.33 -8.83 -6.50
C ARG A 64 8.65 -9.59 -6.42
N LYS A 65 8.61 -10.92 -6.41
CA LYS A 65 9.81 -11.76 -6.38
C LYS A 65 10.65 -11.55 -7.65
N GLU A 66 10.00 -11.60 -8.81
CA GLU A 66 10.64 -11.37 -10.11
C GLU A 66 11.27 -9.98 -10.18
N ALA A 67 10.53 -8.94 -9.77
CA ALA A 67 11.07 -7.59 -9.72
C ALA A 67 12.29 -7.46 -8.79
N ARG A 68 12.32 -8.17 -7.64
CA ARG A 68 13.51 -8.20 -6.77
C ARG A 68 14.70 -8.90 -7.43
N GLU A 69 14.46 -9.99 -8.14
CA GLU A 69 15.50 -10.72 -8.86
C GLU A 69 16.09 -9.86 -9.98
N GLU A 70 15.24 -9.17 -10.74
CA GLU A 70 15.64 -8.23 -11.79
C GLU A 70 16.49 -7.07 -11.24
N ILE A 71 16.05 -6.45 -10.13
CA ILE A 71 16.81 -5.39 -9.45
C ILE A 71 18.20 -5.90 -9.03
N ASN A 72 18.28 -7.13 -8.49
CA ASN A 72 19.54 -7.71 -8.06
C ASN A 72 20.47 -8.04 -9.23
N GLU A 73 19.94 -8.58 -10.33
CA GLU A 73 20.74 -8.85 -11.53
C GLU A 73 21.23 -7.55 -12.18
N ALA A 74 20.38 -6.52 -12.27
CA ALA A 74 20.78 -5.20 -12.73
C ALA A 74 21.91 -4.61 -11.87
N PHE A 75 21.81 -4.73 -10.54
CA PHE A 75 22.88 -4.31 -9.63
C PHE A 75 24.18 -5.08 -9.86
N LYS A 76 24.13 -6.41 -9.96
CA LYS A 76 25.33 -7.22 -10.24
C LYS A 76 25.98 -6.82 -11.56
N ASN A 77 25.18 -6.61 -12.60
CA ASN A 77 25.67 -6.21 -13.92
C ASN A 77 26.30 -4.81 -13.89
N ALA A 78 25.70 -3.85 -13.19
CA ALA A 78 26.27 -2.53 -13.00
C ALA A 78 27.64 -2.58 -12.29
N ILE A 79 27.77 -3.39 -11.23
CA ILE A 79 29.04 -3.58 -10.52
C ILE A 79 30.10 -4.25 -11.41
N ARG A 80 29.71 -5.32 -12.15
CA ARG A 80 30.62 -5.99 -13.09
C ARG A 80 31.12 -5.04 -14.17
N LYS A 81 30.22 -4.24 -14.74
CA LYS A 81 30.56 -3.23 -15.75
C LYS A 81 31.50 -2.18 -15.19
N ALA A 82 31.17 -1.56 -14.05
CA ALA A 82 32.03 -0.56 -13.42
C ALA A 82 33.42 -1.10 -13.07
N THR A 83 33.51 -2.35 -12.63
CA THR A 83 34.79 -3.01 -12.32
C THR A 83 35.59 -3.29 -13.60
N SER A 84 34.92 -3.76 -14.67
CA SER A 84 35.55 -4.00 -15.96
C SER A 84 36.07 -2.70 -16.58
N ASP A 85 35.26 -1.65 -16.59
CA ASP A 85 35.61 -0.33 -17.10
C ASP A 85 36.81 0.25 -16.33
N ALA A 86 36.81 0.14 -14.99
CA ALA A 86 37.94 0.56 -14.17
C ALA A 86 39.21 -0.25 -14.46
N LYS A 87 39.10 -1.56 -14.67
CA LYS A 87 40.26 -2.41 -15.03
C LYS A 87 40.85 -1.99 -16.36
N ILE A 88 40.01 -1.75 -17.37
CA ILE A 88 40.43 -1.27 -18.69
C ILE A 88 41.11 0.11 -18.57
N ALA A 89 40.51 1.03 -17.81
CA ALA A 89 41.09 2.36 -17.58
C ALA A 89 42.42 2.30 -16.81
N LEU A 90 42.58 1.35 -15.89
CA LEU A 90 43.84 1.17 -15.17
C LEU A 90 44.96 0.64 -16.06
N MET A 91 44.64 -0.13 -17.10
CA MET A 91 45.64 -0.62 -18.06
C MET A 91 46.21 0.52 -18.91
N SER A 92 45.45 1.59 -19.16
CA SER A 92 45.91 2.78 -19.89
C SER A 92 46.47 3.88 -18.99
N ALA A 93 46.31 3.78 -17.67
CA ALA A 93 46.76 4.78 -16.71
C ALA A 93 48.27 4.67 -16.40
N THR A 94 49.03 5.69 -16.77
CA THR A 94 50.50 5.74 -16.57
C THR A 94 50.89 6.53 -15.33
N THR A 95 50.06 7.47 -14.88
CA THR A 95 50.34 8.34 -13.72
C THR A 95 49.59 7.90 -12.46
N ALA A 96 50.14 8.26 -11.29
CA ALA A 96 49.50 7.98 -10.00
C ALA A 96 48.15 8.72 -9.85
N GLU A 97 48.07 9.93 -10.38
CA GLU A 97 46.86 10.75 -10.35
C GLU A 97 45.73 10.14 -11.17
N GLN A 98 46.00 9.65 -12.38
CA GLN A 98 45.02 8.92 -13.19
C GLN A 98 44.49 7.68 -12.46
N LYS A 99 45.37 6.91 -11.83
CA LYS A 99 44.97 5.73 -11.03
C LYS A 99 44.06 6.13 -9.86
N MET A 100 44.37 7.21 -9.16
CA MET A 100 43.53 7.76 -8.10
C MET A 100 42.14 8.17 -8.60
N ILE A 101 42.07 8.87 -9.74
CA ILE A 101 40.81 9.27 -10.36
C ILE A 101 39.96 8.05 -10.73
N ILE A 102 40.57 7.01 -11.32
CA ILE A 102 39.86 5.78 -11.70
C ILE A 102 39.31 5.05 -10.46
N MET A 103 40.10 4.94 -9.40
CA MET A 103 39.64 4.30 -8.16
C MET A 103 38.51 5.09 -7.48
N ASN A 104 38.59 6.41 -7.49
CA ASN A 104 37.50 7.27 -7.01
C ASN A 104 36.24 7.12 -7.88
N SER A 105 36.40 7.05 -9.19
CA SER A 105 35.29 6.79 -10.13
C SER A 105 34.62 5.44 -9.87
N LEU A 106 35.40 4.38 -9.64
CA LEU A 106 34.88 3.06 -9.27
C LEU A 106 34.08 3.11 -7.96
N LYS A 107 34.62 3.80 -6.94
CA LYS A 107 33.93 3.97 -5.65
C LYS A 107 32.60 4.69 -5.84
N ASN A 108 32.59 5.79 -6.61
CA ASN A 108 31.40 6.57 -6.90
C ASN A 108 30.37 5.75 -7.68
N ALA A 109 30.80 5.01 -8.71
CA ALA A 109 29.93 4.13 -9.48
C ALA A 109 29.30 3.03 -8.61
N ARG A 110 30.06 2.45 -7.68
CA ARG A 110 29.55 1.47 -6.72
C ARG A 110 28.52 2.08 -5.77
N THR A 111 28.79 3.26 -5.22
CA THR A 111 27.84 3.97 -4.36
C THR A 111 26.56 4.33 -5.11
N ALA A 112 26.67 4.80 -6.36
CA ALA A 112 25.51 5.08 -7.21
C ALA A 112 24.70 3.81 -7.50
N ALA A 113 25.35 2.70 -7.81
CA ALA A 113 24.68 1.42 -8.03
C ALA A 113 23.92 0.93 -6.78
N VAL A 114 24.50 1.12 -5.59
CA VAL A 114 23.81 0.81 -4.32
C VAL A 114 22.60 1.72 -4.13
N ALA A 115 22.75 3.03 -4.34
CA ALA A 115 21.64 3.98 -4.21
C ALA A 115 20.48 3.65 -5.18
N VAL A 116 20.79 3.28 -6.43
CA VAL A 116 19.80 2.84 -7.43
C VAL A 116 19.10 1.56 -6.97
N ARG A 117 19.85 0.57 -6.48
CA ARG A 117 19.27 -0.68 -5.96
C ARG A 117 18.33 -0.40 -4.79
N ASP A 118 18.76 0.41 -3.84
CA ASP A 118 18.00 0.70 -2.63
C ASP A 118 16.73 1.52 -2.96
N ALA A 119 16.83 2.47 -3.90
CA ALA A 119 15.67 3.20 -4.44
C ALA A 119 14.69 2.27 -5.16
N ALA A 120 15.19 1.33 -5.97
CA ALA A 120 14.35 0.35 -6.67
C ALA A 120 13.68 -0.63 -5.69
N LEU A 121 14.38 -1.06 -4.63
CA LEU A 121 13.80 -1.87 -3.56
C LEU A 121 12.75 -1.10 -2.75
N ALA A 122 12.95 0.20 -2.52
CA ALA A 122 11.96 1.06 -1.88
C ALA A 122 10.71 1.24 -2.75
N ALA A 123 10.88 1.35 -4.08
CA ALA A 123 9.78 1.45 -5.04
C ALA A 123 8.89 0.20 -5.08
N LEU A 124 9.40 -0.98 -4.68
CA LEU A 124 8.58 -2.18 -4.52
C LEU A 124 7.51 -2.03 -3.42
N GLY A 125 7.62 -1.06 -2.51
CA GLY A 125 6.57 -0.73 -1.54
C GLY A 125 6.23 -1.84 -0.54
N SER A 126 5.08 -1.76 0.12
CA SER A 126 4.64 -2.73 1.13
C SER A 126 4.35 -4.11 0.54
N LEU A 127 4.54 -5.16 1.35
CA LEU A 127 4.11 -6.52 1.02
C LEU A 127 2.62 -6.51 0.63
N PRO A 128 2.20 -7.30 -0.38
CA PRO A 128 0.79 -7.55 -0.63
C PRO A 128 0.14 -8.01 0.68
N SER A 129 -0.97 -7.42 1.09
CA SER A 129 -1.70 -7.86 2.28
C SER A 129 -2.39 -9.19 1.96
N PRO A 130 -2.31 -10.21 2.84
CA PRO A 130 -3.13 -11.40 2.67
C PRO A 130 -4.62 -11.01 2.67
N PRO A 131 -5.45 -11.67 1.85
CA PRO A 131 -6.90 -11.48 1.89
C PRO A 131 -7.40 -11.77 3.30
N ALA A 132 -8.13 -10.83 3.89
CA ALA A 132 -8.67 -11.02 5.24
C ALA A 132 -9.60 -12.24 5.23
N GLU A 133 -9.16 -13.32 5.88
CA GLU A 133 -10.05 -14.44 6.16
C GLU A 133 -11.29 -13.87 6.88
N LEU A 134 -12.47 -14.15 6.32
CA LEU A 134 -13.72 -13.99 7.05
C LEU A 134 -13.54 -14.75 8.36
N LYS A 135 -13.34 -14.02 9.47
CA LYS A 135 -13.29 -14.59 10.81
C LYS A 135 -14.51 -15.48 10.92
N LYS A 136 -14.32 -16.80 10.88
CA LYS A 136 -15.38 -17.74 11.25
C LYS A 136 -15.76 -17.31 12.65
N ASP A 137 -16.97 -16.77 12.81
CA ASP A 137 -17.53 -16.43 14.09
C ASP A 137 -17.33 -17.63 15.01
N GLU A 138 -16.42 -17.49 15.96
CA GLU A 138 -16.06 -18.52 16.90
C GLU A 138 -17.23 -18.64 17.86
N LYS A 139 -18.20 -19.45 17.42
CA LYS A 139 -19.12 -20.27 18.19
C LYS A 139 -19.05 -19.98 19.69
N LYS A 140 -19.85 -19.01 20.17
CA LYS A 140 -20.34 -19.02 21.56
C LYS A 140 -21.06 -20.35 21.77
N ARG A 141 -20.34 -21.34 22.29
CA ARG A 141 -20.93 -22.54 22.88
C ARG A 141 -21.40 -22.10 24.26
N ASN A 142 -22.71 -21.92 24.40
CA ASN A 142 -23.37 -21.99 25.70
C ASN A 142 -23.44 -23.45 26.14
#